data_AF-A0A4Y2CCC5-F1
#
_entry.id   AF-A0A4Y2CCC5-F1
#
_cell.length_a   1.000
_cell.length_b   1.000
_cell.length_c   1.000
_cell.angle_alpha   90.00
_cell.angle_beta   90.00
_cell.angle_gamma   90.00
#
_symmetry.space_group_name_H-M   'P 1'
#
loop_
_entity.id
_entity.type
_entity.pdbx_description
1 polymer ?
#
loop_
_entity_poly.entity_id
_entity_poly.type
_entity_poly.pdbx_seq_one_letter_code
_entity_poly.pdbx_strand_id
1 'polypeptide(L)' 'GLIFVVDSNDKDRISEAQDELSKMLKEDELSDAVLLIFANKQDLPNAMTAGELTERLGLNSLRNRR' A
#
# COMPACT_ATOMS: atom_id res chain seq x y z
N GLY A 1 -12.74 -7.87 -0.37
CA GLY A 1 -12.05 -6.78 -1.08
C GLY A 1 -11.51 -5.81 -0.05
N LEU A 2 -10.28 -5.35 -0.19
CA LEU A 2 -9.55 -4.53 0.78
C LEU A 2 -9.27 -3.16 0.16
N ILE A 3 -9.62 -2.10 0.89
CA ILE A 3 -9.22 -0.72 0.54
C ILE A 3 -8.18 -0.29 1.57
N PHE A 4 -6.98 0.06 1.10
CA PHE A 4 -5.87 0.49 1.94
C PHE A 4 -5.54 1.95 1.64
N VAL A 5 -5.71 2.83 2.62
CA VAL A 5 -5.51 4.27 2.45
C VAL A 5 -4.18 4.67 3.07
N VAL A 6 -3.31 5.30 2.28
CA VAL A 6 -1.97 5.73 2.71
C VAL A 6 -1.91 7.24 2.66
N ASP A 7 -1.40 7.86 3.72
CA ASP A 7 -0.99 9.27 3.69
C ASP A 7 0.28 9.39 2.83
N SER A 8 0.15 9.90 1.61
CA SER A 8 1.27 9.96 0.68
C SER A 8 2.32 11.00 1.06
N ASN A 9 2.03 11.93 1.96
CA ASN A 9 2.99 12.94 2.42
C ASN A 9 3.82 12.45 3.62
N ASP A 10 3.46 11.32 4.23
CA ASP A 10 4.15 10.74 5.38
C ASP A 10 5.13 9.64 4.96
N LYS A 11 6.33 10.06 4.55
CA LYS A 11 7.37 9.14 4.05
C LYS A 11 8.05 8.34 5.15
N ASP A 12 7.97 8.79 6.41
CA ASP A 12 8.63 8.13 7.54
C ASP A 12 7.85 6.89 7.98
N ARG A 13 6.52 6.91 7.88
CA ARG A 13 5.65 5.79 8.25
C ARG A 13 5.32 4.81 7.11
N ILE A 14 5.89 5.01 5.93
CA ILE A 14 5.58 4.15 4.77
C ILE A 14 6.06 2.70 4.95
N SER A 15 7.15 2.47 5.69
CA SER A 15 7.61 1.13 6.03
C SER A 15 6.64 0.41 6.97
N GLU A 16 6.08 1.12 7.95
CA GLU A 16 5.03 0.57 8.82
C GLU A 16 3.79 0.19 8.00
N ALA A 17 3.40 1.03 7.04
CA ALA A 17 2.29 0.74 6.14
C ALA A 17 2.55 -0.49 5.25
N GLN A 18 3.78 -0.68 4.77
CA GLN A 18 4.18 -1.87 4.03
C GLN A 18 4.06 -3.14 4.89
N ASP A 19 4.55 -3.09 6.13
CA ASP A 19 4.50 -4.22 7.06
C ASP A 19 3.06 -4.61 7.40
N GLU A 20 2.21 -3.63 7.70
CA GLU A 20 0.79 -3.88 7.99
C GLU A 20 0.03 -4.42 6.77
N LEU A 21 0.26 -3.85 5.58
CA LEU A 21 -0.29 -4.41 4.34
C LEU A 21 0.15 -5.87 4.17
N SER A 22 1.44 -6.16 4.39
CA SER A 22 1.97 -7.52 4.26
C SER A 22 1.39 -8.51 5.27
N LYS A 23 1.06 -8.06 6.49
CA LYS A 23 0.36 -8.88 7.50
C LYS A 23 -1.09 -9.14 7.08
N MET A 24 -1.83 -8.08 6.70
CA MET A 24 -3.21 -8.22 6.25
C MET A 24 -3.32 -9.17 5.06
N LEU A 25 -2.40 -9.09 4.10
CA LEU A 25 -2.38 -9.96 2.93
C LEU A 25 -1.97 -11.42 3.22
N LYS A 26 -1.54 -11.74 4.45
CA LYS A 26 -1.28 -13.12 4.89
C LYS A 26 -2.46 -13.75 5.62
N GLU A 27 -3.45 -12.95 6.02
CA GLU A 27 -4.68 -13.46 6.61
C GLU A 27 -5.49 -14.22 5.56
N ASP A 28 -5.96 -15.43 5.89
CA ASP A 28 -6.67 -16.31 4.95
C ASP A 28 -7.89 -15.62 4.31
N GLU A 29 -8.59 -14.80 5.10
CA GLU A 29 -9.78 -14.04 4.69
C GLU A 29 -9.47 -12.96 3.61
N LEU A 30 -8.21 -12.52 3.54
CA LEU A 30 -7.74 -11.45 2.65
C LEU A 30 -6.72 -11.93 1.61
N SER A 31 -6.40 -13.23 1.60
CA SER A 31 -5.51 -13.88 0.63
C SER A 31 -5.93 -13.58 -0.82
N ASP A 32 -7.21 -13.80 -1.13
CA ASP A 32 -7.81 -13.61 -2.46
C ASP A 32 -8.53 -12.26 -2.65
N ALA A 33 -8.45 -11.37 -1.67
CA ALA A 33 -9.15 -10.10 -1.74
C ALA A 33 -8.55 -9.18 -2.81
N VAL A 34 -9.42 -8.62 -3.67
CA VAL A 34 -9.05 -7.49 -4.53
C VAL A 34 -8.58 -6.33 -3.66
N LEU A 35 -7.37 -5.83 -3.92
CA LEU A 35 -6.73 -4.73 -3.20
C LEU A 35 -6.84 -3.43 -4.01
N LEU A 36 -7.41 -2.38 -3.41
CA LEU A 36 -7.38 -1.01 -3.90
C LEU A 36 -6.55 -0.16 -2.92
N ILE A 37 -5.58 0.59 -3.44
CA ILE A 37 -4.77 1.50 -2.62
C ILE A 37 -5.12 2.95 -2.99
N PHE A 38 -5.47 3.75 -1.98
CA PHE A 38 -5.60 5.19 -2.11
C PHE A 38 -4.33 5.88 -1.62
N ALA A 39 -3.66 6.58 -2.53
CA ALA A 39 -2.61 7.54 -2.22
C ALA A 39 -3.26 8.86 -1.78
N ASN A 40 -3.59 9.00 -0.50
CA ASN A 40 -4.30 10.16 0.03
C ASN A 40 -3.36 11.35 0.30
N LYS A 41 -3.91 12.58 0.35
CA LYS A 41 -3.18 13.85 0.54
C LYS A 41 -2.24 14.27 -0.59
N GLN A 42 -2.62 13.98 -1.83
CA GLN A 42 -1.87 14.39 -3.04
C GLN A 42 -1.80 15.91 -3.26
N ASP A 43 -2.61 16.68 -2.52
CA ASP A 43 -2.57 18.14 -2.50
C ASP A 43 -1.32 18.72 -1.82
N LEU A 44 -0.59 17.91 -1.04
CA LEU A 44 0.60 18.36 -0.30
C LEU A 44 1.88 18.28 -1.16
N PRO A 45 2.84 19.20 -0.96
CA PRO A 45 3.99 19.37 -1.85
C PRO A 45 4.97 18.20 -1.88
N ASN A 46 4.98 17.33 -0.86
CA ASN A 46 5.89 16.19 -0.76
C ASN A 46 5.16 14.84 -0.90
N ALA A 47 3.93 14.86 -1.42
CA ALA A 47 3.14 13.67 -1.69
C ALA A 47 3.90 12.68 -2.59
N MET A 48 3.99 11.44 -2.15
CA MET A 48 4.52 10.33 -2.93
C MET A 48 3.63 10.09 -4.15
N THR A 49 4.28 9.91 -5.31
CA THR A 49 3.60 9.52 -6.55
C THR A 49 3.10 8.07 -6.44
N ALA A 50 2.18 7.68 -7.33
CA ALA A 50 1.74 6.29 -7.42
C ALA A 50 2.91 5.31 -7.67
N GLY A 51 3.93 5.71 -8.44
CA GLY A 51 5.13 4.92 -8.66
C GLY A 51 5.96 4.73 -7.39
N GLU A 52 6.24 5.82 -6.66
CA GLU A 52 6.98 5.77 -5.40
C GLU A 52 6.25 4.92 -4.35
N LEU A 53 4.92 5.04 -4.25
CA LEU A 53 4.11 4.20 -3.36
C LEU A 53 4.13 2.71 -3.78
N THR A 54 4.08 2.43 -5.07
CA THR A 54 4.15 1.05 -5.60
C THR A 54 5.45 0.37 -5.21
N GLU A 55 6.57 1.09 -5.32
CA GLU A 55 7.89 0.61 -4.93
C GLU A 55 8.01 0.43 -3.42
N ARG A 56 7.65 1.46 -2.64
CA ARG A 56 7.80 1.43 -1.16
C ARG A 56 6.86 0.43 -0.47
N LEU A 57 5.65 0.23 -0.99
CA LEU A 57 4.74 -0.80 -0.49
C LEU A 57 5.08 -2.20 -1.04
N GLY A 58 6.10 -2.34 -1.88
CA GLY A 58 6.53 -3.63 -2.42
C GLY A 58 5.52 -4.31 -3.33
N LEU A 59 4.61 -3.55 -3.95
CA LEU A 59 3.47 -4.10 -4.70
C LEU A 59 3.89 -4.89 -5.94
N ASN A 60 5.07 -4.60 -6.50
CA ASN A 60 5.65 -5.34 -7.62
C ASN A 60 5.83 -6.83 -7.31
N SER A 61 6.06 -7.18 -6.03
CA SER A 61 6.18 -8.57 -5.59
C SER A 61 4.82 -9.30 -5.50
N LEU A 62 3.71 -8.54 -5.46
CA LEU A 62 2.35 -9.09 -5.32
C LEU A 62 1.76 -9.57 -6.65
N ARG A 63 2.49 -9.39 -7.77
CA ARG A 63 2.02 -9.69 -9.14
C ARG A 63 1.66 -11.16 -9.37
N ASN A 64 2.08 -12.06 -8.48
CA ASN A 64 1.80 -13.49 -8.53
C ASN A 64 1.08 -14.00 -7.26
N ARG A 65 0.34 -13.15 -6.53
CA ARG A 65 -0.57 -13.66 -5.49
C ARG A 65 -1.57 -14.59 -6.17
N ARG A 66 -1.50 -15.87 -5.81
CA ARG A 66 -2.39 -16.94 -6.23
C ARG A 66 -3.32 -17.27 -5.09
#